data_AF-A0A0K2RL86-F1
#
_entry.id   AF-A0A0K2RL86-F1
#
_cell.length_a   1.000
_cell.length_b   1.000
_cell.length_c   1.000
_cell.angle_alpha   90.00
_cell.angle_beta   90.00
_cell.angle_gamma   90.00
#
_symmetry.space_group_name_H-M   'P 1'
#
loop_
_entity.id
_entity.type
_entity.pdbx_description
1 polymer ?
#
loop_
_entity_poly.entity_id
_entity_poly.type
_entity_poly.pdbx_seq_one_letter_code
_entity_poly.pdbx_strand_id
1 'polypeptide(L)'
;MASRPSRRALLKTAGAATAAVAAVALSLTACSTGSTTASSATTPASSGQFPITIKNVFGETTIKAQPQRVVTVSWVNDDVALALGVVPVGVPKNEWGNNGKGSTPWKDAALEKLGAGFGTPKAPVQFSEADGINFTEVAKLAPDVILAAYSGLTEAGYKKLSEIAPVVAQPELAYGTPWQEATTIIGQALGKSSEATKLVSDTEATIKTKVAAFPQLAGKSFIYGNLEPAKGDGVNVYTANDNRPRFLSEIGMTLAAVVQNASKGSKEFFVPWSAERPTSFPRTSS
;
A
#
# COMPACT_ATOMS: atom_id res chain seq x y z
N MET A 1 -28.78 37.15 -69.65
CA MET A 1 -27.55 37.98 -69.74
C MET A 1 -27.55 38.90 -68.53
N ALA A 2 -26.89 38.51 -67.44
CA ALA A 2 -25.46 38.65 -67.20
C ALA A 2 -25.10 40.08 -66.74
N SER A 3 -24.74 40.22 -65.46
CA SER A 3 -23.49 40.87 -65.07
C SER A 3 -23.25 40.65 -63.57
N ARG A 4 -22.08 40.09 -63.23
CA ARG A 4 -21.53 40.10 -61.87
C ARG A 4 -20.71 41.37 -61.70
N PRO A 5 -20.73 41.95 -60.49
CA PRO A 5 -19.47 42.24 -59.80
C PRO A 5 -19.60 41.96 -58.28
N SER A 6 -18.64 42.24 -57.42
CA SER A 6 -17.22 41.88 -57.30
C SER A 6 -16.87 42.15 -55.82
N ARG A 7 -15.83 41.51 -55.28
CA ARG A 7 -15.40 41.63 -53.88
C ARG A 7 -14.65 42.94 -53.61
N ARG A 8 -14.96 43.60 -52.49
CA ARG A 8 -14.04 44.15 -51.45
C ARG A 8 -14.52 45.50 -50.89
N ALA A 9 -14.78 45.52 -49.58
CA ALA A 9 -14.44 46.57 -48.59
C ALA A 9 -15.36 46.35 -47.37
N LEU A 10 -14.92 45.67 -46.31
CA LEU A 10 -14.19 46.20 -45.14
C LEU A 10 -15.03 47.12 -44.22
N LEU A 11 -15.25 46.57 -43.00
CA LEU A 11 -15.23 47.21 -41.67
C LEU A 11 -16.44 48.04 -41.21
N LYS A 12 -17.04 47.60 -40.08
CA LYS A 12 -17.08 48.27 -38.75
C LYS A 12 -18.14 47.59 -37.86
N THR A 13 -17.73 46.72 -36.93
CA THR A 13 -17.52 46.96 -35.47
C THR A 13 -18.79 47.15 -34.62
N ALA A 14 -19.03 46.15 -33.77
CA ALA A 14 -19.35 46.21 -32.33
C ALA A 14 -20.64 46.88 -31.84
N GLY A 15 -21.35 46.17 -30.95
CA GLY A 15 -22.05 46.81 -29.83
C GLY A 15 -23.40 46.23 -29.44
N ALA A 16 -23.42 45.52 -28.31
CA ALA A 16 -24.48 45.47 -27.31
C ALA A 16 -25.87 44.92 -27.70
N ALA A 17 -26.17 43.71 -27.20
CA ALA A 17 -27.54 43.23 -26.98
C ALA A 17 -27.82 43.22 -25.48
N THR A 18 -28.53 44.24 -25.01
CA THR A 18 -29.22 44.33 -23.72
C THR A 18 -30.70 43.99 -23.90
N ALA A 19 -31.26 43.24 -22.94
CA ALA A 19 -32.60 43.37 -22.34
C ALA A 19 -33.41 42.05 -22.26
N ALA A 20 -33.56 41.53 -21.04
CA ALA A 20 -34.87 41.26 -20.42
C ALA A 20 -34.67 40.79 -18.96
N VAL A 21 -34.94 41.71 -18.02
CA VAL A 21 -35.03 41.50 -16.57
C VAL A 21 -36.52 41.56 -16.19
N ALA A 22 -37.00 40.64 -15.36
CA ALA A 22 -37.85 40.88 -14.16
C ALA A 22 -38.82 39.72 -13.84
N ALA A 23 -39.03 39.49 -12.54
CA ALA A 23 -39.90 38.51 -11.84
C ALA A 23 -39.26 37.11 -11.69
N VAL A 24 -38.92 36.58 -10.51
CA VAL A 24 -39.61 36.65 -9.21
C VAL A 24 -38.59 36.58 -8.07
N ALA A 25 -38.52 37.64 -7.27
CA ALA A 25 -38.01 37.61 -5.90
C ALA A 25 -39.23 37.83 -4.99
N LEU A 26 -39.57 36.83 -4.18
CA LEU A 26 -40.30 36.89 -2.89
C LEU A 26 -40.86 35.50 -2.54
N SER A 27 -40.06 34.71 -1.81
CA SER A 27 -40.62 33.78 -0.83
C SER A 27 -39.59 33.56 0.27
N LEU A 28 -39.72 34.40 1.30
CA LEU A 28 -39.03 34.36 2.57
C LEU A 28 -39.35 33.07 3.34
N THR A 29 -38.32 32.56 4.01
CA THR A 29 -38.34 31.94 5.35
C THR A 29 -39.42 30.91 5.68
N ALA A 30 -39.04 29.65 5.68
CA ALA A 30 -39.62 28.65 6.58
C ALA A 30 -38.50 27.82 7.21
N CYS A 31 -38.04 28.24 8.38
CA CYS A 31 -37.42 27.34 9.34
C CYS A 31 -38.51 26.39 9.84
N SER A 32 -38.38 25.10 9.55
CA SER A 32 -39.06 24.05 10.31
C SER A 32 -38.01 23.08 10.81
N THR A 33 -37.84 23.07 12.13
CA THR A 33 -37.10 22.11 12.93
C THR A 33 -37.53 20.68 12.58
N GLY A 34 -36.60 19.91 12.01
CA GLY A 34 -36.73 18.49 11.76
C GLY A 34 -35.48 17.78 12.23
N SER A 35 -35.61 17.01 13.31
CA SER A 35 -34.57 16.13 13.85
C SER A 35 -34.26 15.04 12.83
N THR A 36 -33.18 15.19 12.08
CA THR A 36 -32.62 14.13 11.23
C THR A 36 -31.21 13.83 11.66
N THR A 37 -31.07 12.65 12.24
CA THR A 37 -29.84 11.91 12.51
C THR A 37 -28.79 12.20 11.45
N ALA A 38 -27.69 12.81 11.85
CA ALA A 38 -26.51 12.97 11.02
C ALA A 38 -25.97 11.57 10.68
N SER A 39 -26.38 11.05 9.53
CA SER A 39 -25.70 9.95 8.88
C SER A 39 -24.39 10.52 8.38
N SER A 40 -23.29 10.17 9.08
CA SER A 40 -21.93 10.50 8.67
C SER A 40 -21.65 9.83 7.34
N ALA A 41 -21.94 10.55 6.26
CA ALA A 41 -21.41 10.24 4.95
C ALA A 41 -19.88 10.44 5.04
N THR A 42 -19.13 9.34 5.05
CA THR A 42 -17.69 9.34 4.87
C THR A 42 -17.40 9.92 3.49
N THR A 43 -17.07 11.20 3.43
CA THR A 43 -16.55 11.85 2.23
C THR A 43 -15.29 11.10 1.80
N PRO A 44 -15.13 10.74 0.51
CA PRO A 44 -13.85 10.23 0.01
C PRO A 44 -12.77 11.27 0.33
N ALA A 45 -11.71 10.86 1.02
CA ALA A 45 -10.56 11.71 1.30
C ALA A 45 -10.04 12.30 -0.02
N SER A 46 -10.03 13.63 -0.12
CA SER A 46 -9.51 14.30 -1.32
C SER A 46 -8.05 13.90 -1.50
N SER A 47 -7.67 13.48 -2.70
CA SER A 47 -6.29 13.21 -3.07
C SER A 47 -5.43 14.46 -2.81
N GLY A 48 -4.42 14.34 -1.95
CA GLY A 48 -3.32 15.31 -1.88
C GLY A 48 -3.46 16.50 -0.92
N GLN A 49 -4.41 16.51 0.02
CA GLN A 49 -4.44 17.55 1.05
C GLN A 49 -3.72 17.09 2.33
N PHE A 50 -2.60 17.74 2.61
CA PHE A 50 -1.91 17.67 3.90
C PHE A 50 -2.39 18.82 4.81
N PRO A 51 -2.36 18.66 6.15
CA PRO A 51 -1.89 17.49 6.89
C PRO A 51 -2.82 16.29 6.76
N ILE A 52 -2.24 15.09 6.82
CA ILE A 52 -2.98 13.82 6.93
C ILE A 52 -2.60 13.14 8.25
N THR A 53 -3.55 12.42 8.83
CA THR A 53 -3.34 11.63 10.04
C THR A 53 -3.67 10.17 9.73
N ILE A 54 -2.69 9.30 9.96
CA ILE A 54 -2.79 7.86 9.72
C ILE A 54 -2.80 7.16 11.07
N LYS A 55 -3.84 6.38 11.34
CA LYS A 55 -3.93 5.56 12.56
C LYS A 55 -3.05 4.33 12.44
N ASN A 56 -2.46 3.93 13.55
CA ASN A 56 -1.65 2.72 13.64
C ASN A 56 -1.80 2.06 15.01
N VAL A 57 -1.20 0.89 15.20
CA VAL A 57 -1.31 0.12 16.44
C VAL A 57 -0.72 0.87 17.67
N PHE A 58 0.08 1.91 17.45
CA PHE A 58 0.70 2.74 18.49
C PHE A 58 -0.01 4.09 18.70
N GLY A 59 -1.13 4.33 18.02
CA GLY A 59 -1.89 5.58 18.08
C GLY A 59 -2.14 6.15 16.69
N GLU A 60 -1.50 7.28 16.39
CA GLU A 60 -1.61 7.93 15.09
C GLU A 60 -0.34 8.70 14.73
N THR A 61 -0.17 8.96 13.43
CA THR A 61 0.95 9.70 12.88
C THR A 61 0.42 10.78 11.96
N THR A 62 0.80 12.03 12.23
CA THR A 62 0.43 13.17 11.40
C THR A 62 1.58 13.56 10.49
N ILE A 63 1.34 13.51 9.18
CA ILE A 63 2.25 13.98 8.14
C ILE A 63 1.78 15.36 7.71
N LYS A 64 2.61 16.38 7.94
CA LYS A 64 2.21 17.79 7.80
C LYS A 64 2.21 18.30 6.37
N ALA A 65 3.04 17.72 5.51
CA ALA A 65 3.23 18.12 4.13
C ALA A 65 3.65 16.91 3.30
N GLN A 66 3.55 17.01 1.97
CA GLN A 66 3.95 15.93 1.08
C GLN A 66 5.45 15.60 1.24
N PRO A 67 5.81 14.37 1.64
CA PRO A 67 7.19 14.02 1.94
C PRO A 67 8.05 14.04 0.69
N GLN A 68 9.28 14.57 0.81
CA GLN A 68 10.27 14.60 -0.26
C GLN A 68 11.39 13.57 -0.02
N ARG A 69 11.70 13.31 1.26
CA ARG A 69 12.72 12.36 1.70
C ARG A 69 12.07 11.16 2.38
N VAL A 70 11.73 10.16 1.58
CA VAL A 70 11.09 8.94 2.09
C VAL A 70 12.16 7.90 2.43
N VAL A 71 12.12 7.35 3.64
CA VAL A 71 12.85 6.12 3.98
C VAL A 71 11.84 5.01 4.25
N THR A 72 12.17 3.80 3.87
CA THR A 72 11.35 2.62 4.19
C THR A 72 12.12 1.71 5.13
N VAL A 73 11.43 1.01 6.01
CA VAL A 73 12.01 -0.06 6.85
C VAL A 73 11.17 -1.32 6.71
N SER A 74 11.71 -2.46 7.10
CA SER A 74 11.03 -3.75 6.96
C SER A 74 10.69 -4.09 5.50
N TRP A 75 9.75 -5.00 5.29
CA TRP A 75 9.51 -5.63 3.99
C TRP A 75 8.44 -4.91 3.17
N VAL A 76 8.56 -4.97 1.84
CA VAL A 76 7.53 -4.57 0.84
C VAL A 76 7.24 -3.06 0.77
N ASN A 77 7.53 -2.28 1.81
CA ASN A 77 7.20 -0.85 1.86
C ASN A 77 7.89 -0.04 0.75
N ASP A 78 9.12 -0.41 0.37
CA ASP A 78 9.85 0.18 -0.75
C ASP A 78 9.32 -0.25 -2.12
N ASP A 79 8.96 -1.52 -2.29
CA ASP A 79 8.34 -2.00 -3.53
C ASP A 79 7.05 -1.20 -3.83
N VAL A 80 6.24 -0.91 -2.80
CA VAL A 80 5.03 -0.08 -2.92
C VAL A 80 5.38 1.37 -3.27
N ALA A 81 6.35 1.99 -2.58
CA ALA A 81 6.76 3.35 -2.87
C ALA A 81 7.24 3.49 -4.33
N LEU A 82 8.06 2.54 -4.80
CA LEU A 82 8.57 2.50 -6.16
C LEU A 82 7.44 2.29 -7.19
N ALA A 83 6.48 1.41 -6.90
CA ALA A 83 5.31 1.20 -7.76
C ALA A 83 4.43 2.47 -7.89
N LEU A 84 4.40 3.31 -6.86
CA LEU A 84 3.76 4.63 -6.85
C LEU A 84 4.61 5.74 -7.49
N GLY A 85 5.80 5.40 -8.01
CA GLY A 85 6.71 6.31 -8.68
C GLY A 85 7.55 7.17 -7.74
N VAL A 86 7.67 6.79 -6.47
CA VAL A 86 8.50 7.47 -5.48
C VAL A 86 9.75 6.64 -5.25
N VAL A 87 10.93 7.24 -5.48
CA VAL A 87 12.22 6.63 -5.15
C VAL A 87 12.57 7.03 -3.71
N PRO A 88 12.62 6.08 -2.75
CA PRO A 88 13.06 6.39 -1.39
C PRO A 88 14.52 6.88 -1.39
N VAL A 89 14.91 7.69 -0.40
CA VAL A 89 16.33 8.06 -0.20
C VAL A 89 17.11 6.93 0.49
N GLY A 90 16.41 6.00 1.14
CA GLY A 90 17.00 4.75 1.62
C GLY A 90 15.99 3.63 1.78
N VAL A 91 16.47 2.42 1.56
CA VAL A 91 15.70 1.17 1.58
C VAL A 91 16.48 0.07 2.31
N PRO A 92 15.79 -0.90 2.94
CA PRO A 92 16.48 -2.04 3.50
C PRO A 92 16.98 -2.97 2.39
N LYS A 93 18.08 -3.66 2.65
CA LYS A 93 18.50 -4.81 1.84
C LYS A 93 17.47 -5.92 1.99
N ASN A 94 17.16 -6.61 0.90
CA ASN A 94 16.52 -7.92 1.01
C ASN A 94 17.56 -8.89 1.53
N GLU A 95 17.34 -9.49 2.69
CA GLU A 95 18.25 -10.50 3.26
C GLU A 95 17.86 -11.92 2.82
N TRP A 96 16.60 -12.13 2.42
CA TRP A 96 16.09 -13.39 1.88
C TRP A 96 15.57 -13.22 0.46
N GLY A 97 15.89 -14.20 -0.40
CA GLY A 97 15.48 -14.18 -1.81
C GLY A 97 16.13 -13.07 -2.64
N ASN A 98 17.26 -12.52 -2.17
CA ASN A 98 17.94 -11.42 -2.83
C ASN A 98 18.77 -11.88 -4.04
N ASN A 99 19.14 -10.91 -4.86
CA ASN A 99 20.21 -11.02 -5.83
C ASN A 99 21.53 -10.49 -5.22
N GLY A 100 22.64 -10.58 -5.96
CA GLY A 100 23.96 -10.12 -5.51
C GLY A 100 24.06 -8.63 -5.14
N LYS A 101 23.01 -7.82 -5.35
CA LYS A 101 22.92 -6.41 -4.93
C LYS A 101 22.13 -6.21 -3.63
N GLY A 102 21.69 -7.28 -2.96
CA GLY A 102 20.79 -7.17 -1.80
C GLY A 102 19.41 -6.61 -2.16
N SER A 103 18.96 -6.89 -3.39
CA SER A 103 17.69 -6.42 -3.97
C SER A 103 16.95 -7.61 -4.62
N THR A 104 15.86 -7.35 -5.33
CA THR A 104 15.09 -8.32 -6.12
C THR A 104 15.04 -7.91 -7.59
N PRO A 105 14.78 -8.84 -8.54
CA PRO A 105 14.67 -8.49 -9.95
C PRO A 105 13.58 -7.44 -10.25
N TRP A 106 12.46 -7.46 -9.52
CA TRP A 106 11.38 -6.49 -9.72
C TRP A 106 11.71 -5.11 -9.15
N LYS A 107 12.39 -5.05 -8.00
CA LYS A 107 12.86 -3.78 -7.42
C LYS A 107 13.90 -3.12 -8.31
N ASP A 108 14.85 -3.91 -8.81
CA ASP A 108 15.85 -3.44 -9.79
C ASP A 108 15.17 -2.86 -11.02
N ALA A 109 14.22 -3.59 -11.63
CA ALA A 109 13.48 -3.12 -12.80
C ALA A 109 12.68 -1.84 -12.54
N ALA A 110 12.06 -1.72 -11.36
CA ALA A 110 11.32 -0.52 -10.97
C ALA A 110 12.25 0.69 -10.81
N LEU A 111 13.39 0.52 -10.16
CA LEU A 111 14.41 1.55 -10.00
C LEU A 111 14.98 2.00 -11.35
N GLU A 112 15.32 1.06 -12.24
CA GLU A 112 15.80 1.40 -13.60
C GLU A 112 14.76 2.21 -14.38
N LYS A 113 13.48 1.81 -14.32
CA LYS A 113 12.37 2.56 -14.96
C LYS A 113 12.25 3.99 -14.44
N LEU A 114 12.60 4.22 -13.17
CA LEU A 114 12.61 5.55 -12.54
C LEU A 114 13.94 6.31 -12.72
N GLY A 115 14.91 5.72 -13.43
CA GLY A 115 16.25 6.29 -13.61
C GLY A 115 17.07 6.34 -12.31
N ALA A 116 16.77 5.43 -11.39
CA ALA A 116 17.35 5.32 -10.05
C ALA A 116 17.96 3.93 -9.80
N GLY A 117 18.35 3.23 -10.86
CA GLY A 117 19.05 1.94 -10.77
C GLY A 117 20.25 1.98 -9.82
N PHE A 118 20.52 0.88 -9.12
CA PHE A 118 21.64 0.81 -8.19
C PHE A 118 22.97 1.14 -8.89
N GLY A 119 23.73 2.07 -8.30
CA GLY A 119 24.96 2.63 -8.88
C GLY A 119 24.77 3.97 -9.60
N THR A 120 23.52 4.45 -9.76
CA THR A 120 23.24 5.80 -10.25
C THR A 120 23.23 6.84 -9.11
N PRO A 121 23.38 8.15 -9.41
CA PRO A 121 23.28 9.21 -8.40
C PRO A 121 21.90 9.31 -7.71
N LYS A 122 20.86 8.72 -8.32
CA LYS A 122 19.48 8.73 -7.79
C LYS A 122 19.14 7.44 -7.03
N ALA A 123 20.06 6.48 -6.96
CA ALA A 123 19.82 5.21 -6.28
C ALA A 123 19.58 5.44 -4.76
N PRO A 124 18.65 4.70 -4.14
CA PRO A 124 18.50 4.73 -2.69
C PRO A 124 19.76 4.18 -2.01
N VAL A 125 20.09 4.73 -0.84
CA VAL A 125 21.07 4.10 0.06
C VAL A 125 20.48 2.79 0.58
N GLN A 126 21.24 1.70 0.52
CA GLN A 126 20.85 0.42 1.10
C GLN A 126 21.47 0.23 2.48
N PHE A 127 20.65 -0.15 3.46
CA PHE A 127 21.12 -0.55 4.79
C PHE A 127 20.64 -1.96 5.14
N SER A 128 21.45 -2.70 5.89
CA SER A 128 21.06 -4.03 6.36
C SER A 128 20.10 -3.92 7.54
N GLU A 129 19.13 -4.83 7.59
CA GLU A 129 18.25 -5.06 8.74
C GLU A 129 18.36 -6.50 9.27
N ALA A 130 19.46 -7.20 8.97
CA ALA A 130 19.70 -8.58 9.39
C ALA A 130 19.59 -8.76 10.92
N ASP A 131 20.03 -7.75 11.68
CA ASP A 131 19.96 -7.70 13.15
C ASP A 131 18.81 -6.80 13.66
N GLY A 132 17.84 -6.49 12.80
CA GLY A 132 16.74 -5.55 13.05
C GLY A 132 16.95 -4.17 12.44
N ILE A 133 16.01 -3.25 12.69
CA ILE A 133 15.98 -1.93 12.06
C ILE A 133 17.23 -1.12 12.39
N ASN A 134 17.90 -0.60 11.35
CA ASN A 134 19.10 0.21 11.50
C ASN A 134 18.78 1.69 11.71
N PHE A 135 18.39 2.05 12.93
CA PHE A 135 18.01 3.43 13.31
C PHE A 135 19.07 4.47 12.98
N THR A 136 20.36 4.12 13.12
CA THR A 136 21.47 5.05 12.85
C THR A 136 21.57 5.38 11.36
N GLU A 137 21.46 4.38 10.48
CA GLU A 137 21.46 4.62 9.03
C GLU A 137 20.20 5.38 8.60
N VAL A 138 19.03 5.05 9.17
CA VAL A 138 17.79 5.81 8.92
C VAL A 138 17.95 7.28 9.31
N ALA A 139 18.53 7.57 10.49
CA ALA A 139 18.72 8.94 10.97
C ALA A 139 19.67 9.76 10.08
N LYS A 140 20.76 9.15 9.58
CA LYS A 140 21.72 9.81 8.67
C LYS A 140 21.07 10.30 7.38
N LEU A 141 19.98 9.66 6.94
CA LEU A 141 19.27 10.01 5.72
C LEU A 141 18.31 11.19 5.90
N ALA A 142 18.09 11.67 7.13
CA ALA A 142 17.19 12.79 7.44
C ALA A 142 15.83 12.69 6.69
N PRO A 143 15.03 11.64 6.93
CA PRO A 143 13.74 11.46 6.27
C PRO A 143 12.68 12.46 6.74
N ASP A 144 11.72 12.76 5.86
CA ASP A 144 10.49 13.48 6.21
C ASP A 144 9.38 12.51 6.64
N VAL A 145 9.48 11.24 6.24
CA VAL A 145 8.58 10.15 6.62
C VAL A 145 9.32 8.81 6.57
N ILE A 146 8.97 7.90 7.48
CA ILE A 146 9.43 6.52 7.50
C ILE A 146 8.24 5.60 7.22
N LEU A 147 8.30 4.81 6.14
CA LEU A 147 7.25 3.85 5.78
C LEU A 147 7.53 2.48 6.37
N ALA A 148 6.60 1.98 7.19
CA ALA A 148 6.65 0.71 7.91
C ALA A 148 5.26 0.02 7.98
N ALA A 149 4.40 0.28 7.00
CA ALA A 149 2.99 -0.13 7.01
C ALA A 149 2.83 -1.67 7.01
N TYR A 150 3.74 -2.38 6.35
CA TYR A 150 3.96 -3.80 6.54
C TYR A 150 5.23 -4.02 7.35
N SER A 151 5.09 -4.23 8.65
CA SER A 151 6.23 -4.48 9.54
C SER A 151 5.82 -5.22 10.81
N GLY A 152 6.80 -5.73 11.54
CA GLY A 152 6.67 -6.21 12.92
C GLY A 152 7.24 -5.22 13.94
N LEU A 153 7.10 -3.91 13.68
CA LEU A 153 7.64 -2.88 14.55
C LEU A 153 7.08 -3.05 15.96
N THR A 154 7.94 -2.92 16.97
CA THR A 154 7.52 -2.87 18.39
C THR A 154 7.27 -1.43 18.82
N GLU A 155 6.58 -1.21 19.94
CA GLU A 155 6.37 0.15 20.46
C GLU A 155 7.71 0.88 20.72
N ALA A 156 8.72 0.17 21.22
CA ALA A 156 10.06 0.72 21.41
C ALA A 156 10.71 1.12 20.08
N GLY A 157 10.59 0.29 19.04
CA GLY A 157 11.05 0.62 17.70
C GLY A 157 10.30 1.82 17.11
N TYR A 158 8.98 1.88 17.28
CA TYR A 158 8.15 3.00 16.83
C TYR A 158 8.55 4.32 17.50
N LYS A 159 8.75 4.33 18.82
CA LYS A 159 9.21 5.53 19.54
C LYS A 159 10.56 6.01 19.03
N LYS A 160 11.52 5.10 18.87
CA LYS A 160 12.87 5.43 18.39
C LYS A 160 12.88 5.93 16.94
N LEU A 161 12.05 5.38 16.04
CA LEU A 161 11.90 5.92 14.69
C LEU A 161 11.16 7.27 14.70
N SER A 162 10.20 7.45 15.61
CA SER A 162 9.43 8.71 15.74
C SER A 162 10.28 9.88 16.25
N GLU A 163 11.40 9.62 16.91
CA GLU A 163 12.42 10.64 17.22
C GLU A 163 13.15 11.15 15.96
N ILE A 164 13.12 10.38 14.87
CA ILE A 164 13.77 10.72 13.60
C ILE A 164 12.77 11.45 12.67
N ALA A 165 11.61 10.84 12.41
CA ALA A 165 10.59 11.38 11.51
C ALA A 165 9.21 10.72 11.77
N PRO A 166 8.10 11.28 11.26
CA PRO A 166 6.80 10.62 11.27
C PRO A 166 6.85 9.19 10.72
N VAL A 167 6.32 8.21 11.46
CA VAL A 167 6.39 6.78 11.13
C VAL A 167 5.03 6.23 10.73
N VAL A 168 4.90 5.79 9.48
CA VAL A 168 3.69 5.11 9.00
C VAL A 168 3.79 3.63 9.37
N ALA A 169 3.40 3.30 10.59
CA ALA A 169 3.48 1.94 11.15
C ALA A 169 2.30 1.05 10.73
N GLN A 170 2.36 -0.24 11.09
CA GLN A 170 1.30 -1.20 10.84
C GLN A 170 -0.02 -0.81 11.55
N PRO A 171 -1.18 -1.01 10.90
CA PRO A 171 -2.47 -0.59 11.44
C PRO A 171 -2.88 -1.41 12.66
N GLU A 172 -2.68 -2.74 12.62
CA GLU A 172 -3.18 -3.65 13.66
C GLU A 172 -2.16 -4.73 14.05
N LEU A 173 -1.83 -5.63 13.11
CA LEU A 173 -1.07 -6.84 13.39
C LEU A 173 0.35 -6.75 12.83
N ALA A 174 1.34 -7.17 13.64
CA ALA A 174 2.71 -7.34 13.20
C ALA A 174 2.76 -8.32 12.01
N TYR A 175 3.31 -7.87 10.88
CA TYR A 175 3.36 -8.61 9.61
C TYR A 175 2.00 -9.13 9.10
N GLY A 176 0.89 -8.56 9.58
CA GLY A 176 -0.47 -8.99 9.24
C GLY A 176 -1.23 -8.06 8.30
N THR A 177 -0.64 -6.91 7.93
CA THR A 177 -1.26 -5.92 7.02
C THR A 177 -1.44 -6.53 5.62
N PRO A 178 -2.68 -6.65 5.11
CA PRO A 178 -2.93 -7.02 3.72
C PRO A 178 -2.17 -6.13 2.74
N TRP A 179 -1.69 -6.68 1.63
CA TRP A 179 -0.92 -5.91 0.65
C TRP A 179 -1.71 -4.73 0.07
N GLN A 180 -3.02 -4.88 -0.10
CA GLN A 180 -3.92 -3.81 -0.54
C GLN A 180 -3.97 -2.66 0.47
N GLU A 181 -4.05 -2.99 1.75
CA GLU A 181 -4.13 -2.02 2.84
C GLU A 181 -2.80 -1.30 3.03
N ALA A 182 -1.68 -2.04 3.03
CA ALA A 182 -0.34 -1.44 3.06
C ALA A 182 -0.13 -0.47 1.87
N THR A 183 -0.56 -0.86 0.67
CA THR A 183 -0.50 0.00 -0.52
C THR A 183 -1.34 1.26 -0.36
N THR A 184 -2.54 1.14 0.20
CA THR A 184 -3.45 2.27 0.43
C THR A 184 -2.88 3.23 1.48
N ILE A 185 -2.39 2.72 2.61
CA ILE A 185 -1.79 3.51 3.69
C ILE A 185 -0.54 4.27 3.19
N ILE A 186 0.34 3.59 2.45
CA ILE A 186 1.53 4.21 1.87
C ILE A 186 1.12 5.24 0.81
N GLY A 187 0.14 4.93 -0.03
CA GLY A 187 -0.43 5.88 -1.00
C GLY A 187 -0.92 7.16 -0.33
N GLN A 188 -1.68 7.05 0.75
CA GLN A 188 -2.11 8.20 1.54
C GLN A 188 -0.91 8.99 2.07
N ALA A 189 0.06 8.31 2.71
CA ALA A 189 1.27 8.92 3.27
C ALA A 189 2.05 9.75 2.24
N LEU A 190 2.09 9.28 0.99
CA LEU A 190 2.82 9.91 -0.11
C LEU A 190 2.00 10.95 -0.89
N GLY A 191 0.73 11.18 -0.53
CA GLY A 191 -0.18 12.08 -1.26
C GLY A 191 -0.65 11.49 -2.60
N LYS A 192 -0.64 10.17 -2.72
CA LYS A 192 -0.89 9.38 -3.95
C LYS A 192 -2.07 8.40 -3.80
N SER A 193 -3.10 8.79 -3.05
CA SER A 193 -4.26 7.92 -2.76
C SER A 193 -4.93 7.38 -4.02
N SER A 194 -5.13 8.23 -5.04
CA SER A 194 -5.71 7.84 -6.32
C SER A 194 -4.87 6.79 -7.05
N GLU A 195 -3.55 7.00 -7.12
CA GLU A 195 -2.63 6.07 -7.76
C GLU A 195 -2.53 4.76 -6.99
N ALA A 196 -2.61 4.79 -5.65
CA ALA A 196 -2.65 3.58 -4.83
C ALA A 196 -3.93 2.77 -5.03
N THR A 197 -5.10 3.43 -5.03
CA THR A 197 -6.37 2.74 -5.36
C THR A 197 -6.32 2.10 -6.75
N LYS A 198 -5.78 2.83 -7.73
CA LYS A 198 -5.60 2.28 -9.07
C LYS A 198 -4.63 1.10 -9.08
N LEU A 199 -3.48 1.22 -8.41
CA LEU A 199 -2.45 0.18 -8.34
C LEU A 199 -3.01 -1.12 -7.74
N VAL A 200 -3.79 -1.01 -6.65
CA VAL A 200 -4.48 -2.16 -6.05
C VAL A 200 -5.41 -2.80 -7.07
N SER A 201 -6.31 -2.02 -7.67
CA SER A 201 -7.29 -2.54 -8.63
C SER A 201 -6.63 -3.20 -9.86
N ASP A 202 -5.60 -2.57 -10.43
CA ASP A 202 -4.85 -3.11 -11.57
C ASP A 202 -4.13 -4.43 -11.21
N THR A 203 -3.60 -4.51 -9.98
CA THR A 203 -2.90 -5.70 -9.50
C THR A 203 -3.88 -6.85 -9.27
N GLU A 204 -5.02 -6.60 -8.62
CA GLU A 204 -6.09 -7.61 -8.45
C GLU A 204 -6.64 -8.09 -9.80
N ALA A 205 -6.84 -7.18 -10.76
CA ALA A 205 -7.25 -7.54 -12.11
C ALA A 205 -6.20 -8.41 -12.82
N THR A 206 -4.91 -8.11 -12.62
CA THR A 206 -3.80 -8.92 -13.15
C THR A 206 -3.81 -10.31 -12.53
N ILE A 207 -3.92 -10.41 -11.20
CA ILE A 207 -3.99 -11.69 -10.47
C ILE A 207 -5.17 -12.51 -11.01
N LYS A 208 -6.37 -11.95 -11.02
CA LYS A 208 -7.58 -12.62 -11.53
C LYS A 208 -7.41 -13.13 -12.96
N THR A 209 -6.85 -12.30 -13.84
CA THR A 209 -6.62 -12.67 -15.24
C THR A 209 -5.64 -13.83 -15.37
N LYS A 210 -4.56 -13.83 -14.60
CA LYS A 210 -3.56 -14.91 -14.64
C LYS A 210 -4.10 -16.20 -14.02
N VAL A 211 -4.83 -16.10 -12.91
CA VAL A 211 -5.42 -17.25 -12.20
C VAL A 211 -6.50 -17.94 -13.03
N ALA A 212 -7.22 -17.22 -13.90
CA ALA A 212 -8.21 -17.82 -14.79
C ALA A 212 -7.62 -18.89 -15.73
N ALA A 213 -6.30 -18.88 -15.98
CA ALA A 213 -5.61 -19.93 -16.73
C ALA A 213 -5.34 -21.20 -15.90
N PHE A 214 -5.63 -21.18 -14.59
CA PHE A 214 -5.35 -22.27 -13.65
C PHE A 214 -6.60 -22.67 -12.83
N PRO A 215 -7.73 -23.03 -13.47
CA PRO A 215 -8.96 -23.40 -12.76
C PRO A 215 -8.78 -24.59 -11.80
N GLN A 216 -7.77 -25.43 -12.01
CA GLN A 216 -7.43 -26.56 -11.15
C GLN A 216 -6.98 -26.17 -9.73
N LEU A 217 -6.64 -24.91 -9.47
CA LEU A 217 -6.27 -24.41 -8.15
C LEU A 217 -7.49 -24.24 -7.23
N ALA A 218 -8.67 -24.00 -7.82
CA ALA A 218 -9.87 -23.69 -7.07
C ALA A 218 -10.21 -24.81 -6.07
N GLY A 219 -10.37 -24.46 -4.81
CA GLY A 219 -10.70 -25.37 -3.71
C GLY A 219 -9.57 -26.29 -3.26
N LYS A 220 -8.39 -26.27 -3.92
CA LYS A 220 -7.25 -27.08 -3.47
C LYS A 220 -6.79 -26.62 -2.10
N SER A 221 -6.58 -27.58 -1.21
CA SER A 221 -6.09 -27.31 0.13
C SER A 221 -4.59 -27.00 0.10
N PHE A 222 -4.13 -26.07 0.94
CA PHE A 222 -2.71 -25.78 1.10
C PHE A 222 -2.30 -25.59 2.57
N ILE A 223 -1.02 -25.82 2.82
CA ILE A 223 -0.29 -25.41 4.02
C ILE A 223 0.94 -24.65 3.53
N TYR A 224 1.15 -23.43 4.01
CA TYR A 224 2.35 -22.65 3.71
C TYR A 224 3.19 -22.57 4.98
N GLY A 225 4.46 -22.97 4.91
CA GLY A 225 5.39 -22.85 6.02
C GLY A 225 6.83 -22.66 5.56
N ASN A 226 7.72 -22.36 6.51
CA ASN A 226 9.15 -22.50 6.30
C ASN A 226 9.64 -23.80 6.95
N LEU A 227 10.53 -24.50 6.25
CA LEU A 227 11.16 -25.72 6.75
C LEU A 227 12.59 -25.34 7.15
N GLU A 228 12.88 -25.33 8.44
CA GLU A 228 14.25 -25.14 8.96
C GLU A 228 14.72 -26.41 9.68
N PRO A 229 14.88 -27.53 8.95
CA PRO A 229 15.20 -28.83 9.55
C PRO A 229 16.53 -28.83 10.32
N ALA A 230 17.45 -27.91 10.00
CA ALA A 230 18.74 -27.79 10.67
C ALA A 230 18.68 -27.20 12.09
N LYS A 231 17.58 -26.52 12.47
CA LYS A 231 17.49 -25.84 13.79
C LYS A 231 16.81 -26.67 14.87
N GLY A 232 16.22 -27.83 14.56
CA GLY A 232 15.53 -28.66 15.55
C GLY A 232 14.21 -28.06 16.10
N ASP A 233 13.97 -26.77 15.88
CA ASP A 233 12.84 -25.97 16.40
C ASP A 233 11.49 -26.26 15.72
N GLY A 234 11.45 -27.20 14.76
CA GLY A 234 10.25 -27.59 14.02
C GLY A 234 10.01 -26.78 12.74
N VAL A 235 8.79 -26.87 12.22
CA VAL A 235 8.32 -26.20 11.00
C VAL A 235 7.48 -25.00 11.42
N ASN A 236 7.68 -23.79 10.88
CA ASN A 236 6.67 -22.73 11.10
C ASN A 236 5.63 -22.80 10.01
N VAL A 237 4.37 -22.76 10.40
CA VAL A 237 3.24 -22.70 9.48
C VAL A 237 2.62 -21.31 9.56
N TYR A 238 2.46 -20.67 8.41
CA TYR A 238 1.88 -19.33 8.33
C TYR A 238 0.36 -19.38 8.46
N THR A 239 -0.18 -18.41 9.18
CA THR A 239 -1.61 -18.30 9.49
C THR A 239 -2.32 -17.50 8.41
N ALA A 240 -3.66 -17.45 8.47
CA ALA A 240 -4.45 -16.59 7.59
C ALA A 240 -4.17 -15.07 7.77
N ASN A 241 -3.41 -14.68 8.81
CA ASN A 241 -3.02 -13.30 9.02
C ASN A 241 -1.86 -12.88 8.10
N ASP A 242 -1.04 -13.82 7.61
CA ASP A 242 0.14 -13.56 6.78
C ASP A 242 -0.22 -13.39 5.29
N ASN A 243 0.48 -12.49 4.58
CA ASN A 243 0.21 -12.20 3.17
C ASN A 243 0.42 -13.41 2.24
N ARG A 244 1.30 -14.36 2.57
CA ARG A 244 1.59 -15.51 1.71
C ARG A 244 0.40 -16.49 1.67
N PRO A 245 -0.16 -16.96 2.80
CA PRO A 245 -1.45 -17.66 2.80
C PRO A 245 -2.60 -16.83 2.23
N ARG A 246 -2.71 -15.54 2.56
CA ARG A 246 -3.78 -14.68 2.03
C ARG A 246 -3.79 -14.68 0.50
N PHE A 247 -2.62 -14.56 -0.14
CA PHE A 247 -2.52 -14.63 -1.60
C PHE A 247 -3.00 -15.98 -2.15
N LEU A 248 -2.61 -17.11 -1.55
CA LEU A 248 -3.09 -18.43 -2.00
C LEU A 248 -4.62 -18.56 -1.85
N SER A 249 -5.19 -17.97 -0.80
CA SER A 249 -6.65 -17.89 -0.65
C SER A 249 -7.31 -16.95 -1.65
N GLU A 250 -6.68 -15.82 -1.98
CA GLU A 250 -7.16 -14.87 -3.00
C GLU A 250 -7.26 -15.52 -4.38
N ILE A 251 -6.33 -16.42 -4.72
CA ILE A 251 -6.35 -17.18 -5.98
C ILE A 251 -7.27 -18.41 -5.96
N GLY A 252 -8.08 -18.57 -4.91
CA GLY A 252 -9.14 -19.59 -4.81
C GLY A 252 -8.74 -20.89 -4.13
N MET A 253 -7.57 -20.97 -3.49
CA MET A 253 -7.18 -22.14 -2.69
C MET A 253 -7.70 -22.04 -1.25
N THR A 254 -7.78 -23.18 -0.56
CA THR A 254 -8.31 -23.25 0.82
C THR A 254 -7.19 -23.51 1.81
N LEU A 255 -6.99 -22.64 2.80
CA LEU A 255 -6.04 -22.91 3.88
C LEU A 255 -6.51 -24.14 4.67
N ALA A 256 -5.63 -25.12 4.88
CA ALA A 256 -6.00 -26.38 5.53
C ALA A 256 -6.59 -26.16 6.94
N ALA A 257 -7.67 -26.87 7.26
CA ALA A 257 -8.40 -26.73 8.54
C ALA A 257 -7.51 -26.94 9.77
N VAL A 258 -6.48 -27.78 9.67
CA VAL A 258 -5.49 -27.98 10.74
C VAL A 258 -4.79 -26.68 11.13
N VAL A 259 -4.44 -25.85 10.14
CA VAL A 259 -3.78 -24.56 10.36
C VAL A 259 -4.77 -23.55 10.90
N GLN A 260 -5.98 -23.52 10.35
CA GLN A 260 -7.06 -22.65 10.83
C GLN A 260 -7.37 -22.91 12.31
N ASN A 261 -7.48 -24.19 12.70
CA ASN A 261 -7.74 -24.58 14.08
C ASN A 261 -6.56 -24.26 15.00
N ALA A 262 -5.33 -24.52 14.56
CA ALA A 262 -4.13 -24.23 15.35
C ALA A 262 -3.86 -22.74 15.55
N SER A 263 -4.35 -21.90 14.65
CA SER A 263 -4.19 -20.44 14.71
C SER A 263 -5.46 -19.69 15.15
N LYS A 264 -6.50 -20.42 15.57
CA LYS A 264 -7.79 -19.81 15.95
C LYS A 264 -7.61 -18.83 17.12
N GLY A 265 -7.97 -17.57 16.89
CA GLY A 265 -7.83 -16.50 17.87
C GLY A 265 -6.41 -15.95 18.04
N SER A 266 -5.44 -16.48 17.28
CA SER A 266 -4.07 -15.96 17.28
C SER A 266 -3.96 -14.67 16.47
N LYS A 267 -3.16 -13.73 16.99
CA LYS A 267 -2.74 -12.51 16.28
C LYS A 267 -1.42 -12.69 15.52
N GLU A 268 -0.77 -13.85 15.68
CA GLU A 268 0.50 -14.15 15.05
C GLU A 268 0.33 -14.48 13.57
N PHE A 269 1.33 -14.12 12.78
CA PHE A 269 1.42 -14.44 11.35
C PHE A 269 1.93 -15.88 11.10
N PHE A 270 2.47 -16.55 12.13
CA PHE A 270 2.86 -17.96 12.08
C PHE A 270 2.58 -18.67 13.41
N VAL A 271 2.57 -20.00 13.36
CA VAL A 271 2.59 -20.88 14.53
C VAL A 271 3.72 -21.90 14.41
N PRO A 272 4.47 -22.19 15.48
CA PRO A 272 5.46 -23.27 15.47
C PRO A 272 4.73 -24.62 15.40
N TRP A 273 5.25 -25.52 14.58
CA TRP A 273 4.73 -26.87 14.39
C TRP A 273 5.82 -27.89 14.72
N SER A 274 5.58 -28.67 15.78
CA SER A 274 6.53 -29.69 16.23
C SER A 274 6.74 -30.77 15.16
N ALA A 275 8.01 -31.11 14.93
CA ALA A 275 8.42 -32.22 14.08
C ALA A 275 7.97 -33.60 14.59
N GLU A 276 7.62 -33.71 15.89
CA GLU A 276 7.13 -34.95 16.52
C GLU A 276 5.61 -35.19 16.30
N ARG A 277 4.93 -34.25 15.64
CA ARG A 277 3.54 -34.43 15.16
C ARG A 277 3.46 -34.50 13.62
N PRO A 278 4.18 -35.42 12.95
CA PRO A 278 4.13 -35.52 11.49
C PRO A 278 2.79 -36.10 11.00
N THR A 279 2.13 -36.93 11.82
CA THR A 279 0.87 -37.61 11.48
C THR A 279 -0.38 -36.73 11.57
N SER A 280 -0.29 -35.55 12.20
CA SER A 280 -1.35 -34.54 12.17
C SER A 280 -1.27 -33.61 10.95
N PHE A 281 -0.25 -33.75 10.11
CA PHE A 281 -0.22 -33.18 8.77
C PHE A 281 -1.18 -34.01 7.90
N PRO A 282 -2.33 -33.47 7.46
CA PRO A 282 -3.24 -34.24 6.64
C PRO A 282 -2.52 -34.57 5.33
N ARG A 283 -2.53 -35.84 4.92
CA ARG A 283 -2.31 -36.16 3.51
C ARG A 283 -3.33 -35.32 2.74
N THR A 284 -2.85 -34.37 1.95
CA THR A 284 -3.70 -33.63 1.02
C THR A 284 -4.20 -34.66 0.01
N SER A 285 -5.39 -35.21 0.23
CA SER A 285 -6.05 -36.07 -0.74
C SER A 285 -6.27 -35.24 -2.01
N SER A 286 -5.74 -35.77 -3.11
CA SER A 286 -5.66 -35.21 -4.46
C SER A 286 -6.96 -34.63 -4.97
#